data_AF-A0A7S1E6V5-F1
#
_entry.id   AF-A0A7S1E6V5-F1
#
_cell.length_a   1.000
_cell.length_b   1.000
_cell.length_c   1.000
_cell.angle_alpha   90.00
_cell.angle_beta   90.00
_cell.angle_gamma   90.00
#
_symmetry.space_group_name_H-M   'P 1'
#
loop_
_entity.id
_entity.type
_entity.pdbx_description
1 polymer ?
#
loop_
_entity_poly.entity_id
_entity_poly.type
_entity_poly.pdbx_seq_one_letter_code
_entity_poly.pdbx_strand_id
1 'polypeptide(L)'
;GHSGAATDSGKGIVGNWKLEEAYRNRLKVAFEAMDADKSGALDGEERRRRRGILTGVLTDLGVGPKLVDGIEGELTFEMFHSEVEKEREVTLKKQALSSADLGRLVAECVPGGCTEHPLEGLEAMSSEEVEKLCLGSVLPRVREGLARLQTDLMKMTRTRLDAVGDEKEAGNDKFAVDAIRVAQFGGLEDFHKGIADKIGLPNARLMEGMEAEHCRRSDSIDEFKPGNYNTITTSTTEWLVVTDVNKGQEASESPRRRVRPVDEVMTDDIVDKAKLREEEVIALMLYTGPMFHKYNAVLRGFPESTIESLHGNMYTTTIYCIVSGIIKLSNVMKLPENRTVYRGLGGLELPEAFVKTDEHGVRGGVEFAMMST
;
A
#
# COMPACT_ATOMS: atom_id res chain seq x y z
N GLY A 1 -39.83 31.59 38.43
CA GLY A 1 -38.43 31.20 38.53
C GLY A 1 -38.31 29.73 38.22
N HIS A 2 -37.49 29.38 37.25
CA HIS A 2 -36.43 28.37 37.32
C HIS A 2 -35.81 28.29 35.93
N SER A 3 -34.63 28.90 35.82
CA SER A 3 -33.61 28.68 34.81
C SER A 3 -33.12 27.23 34.84
N GLY A 4 -32.79 26.69 33.67
CA GLY A 4 -32.04 25.44 33.50
C GLY A 4 -31.78 25.23 32.02
N ALA A 5 -30.78 25.94 31.46
CA ALA A 5 -29.41 25.44 31.29
C ALA A 5 -29.31 24.51 30.08
N ALA A 6 -29.05 25.14 28.94
CA ALA A 6 -28.47 24.50 27.77
C ALA A 6 -27.01 24.16 28.07
N THR A 7 -26.69 22.87 28.20
CA THR A 7 -25.34 22.34 28.05
C THR A 7 -25.46 20.85 27.73
N ASP A 8 -25.15 20.45 26.49
CA ASP A 8 -23.99 19.60 26.28
C ASP A 8 -23.67 19.61 24.79
N SER A 9 -22.64 20.36 24.43
CA SER A 9 -22.03 20.32 23.10
C SER A 9 -21.39 18.96 22.94
N GLY A 10 -21.80 18.23 21.89
CA GLY A 10 -21.25 16.94 21.52
C GLY A 10 -19.74 17.02 21.27
N LYS A 11 -18.95 16.93 22.34
CA LYS A 11 -17.56 16.53 22.28
C LYS A 11 -17.57 15.05 21.95
N GLY A 12 -17.50 14.75 20.66
CA GLY A 12 -17.10 13.43 20.20
C GLY A 12 -15.86 13.04 20.99
N ILE A 13 -15.91 11.87 21.63
CA ILE A 13 -14.81 11.33 22.44
C ILE A 13 -13.59 11.30 21.52
N VAL A 14 -12.67 12.24 21.75
CA VAL A 14 -11.41 12.35 20.99
C VAL A 14 -10.66 11.06 21.29
N GLY A 15 -10.47 10.22 20.27
CA GLY A 15 -9.63 9.04 20.44
C GLY A 15 -8.23 9.51 20.82
N ASN A 16 -7.52 8.75 21.65
CA ASN A 16 -6.15 9.08 22.06
C ASN A 16 -5.16 8.81 20.89
N TRP A 17 -5.39 9.44 19.74
CA TRP A 17 -4.58 9.32 18.53
C TRP A 17 -3.32 10.15 18.74
N LYS A 18 -2.27 9.50 19.21
CA LYS A 18 -0.94 10.11 19.35
C LYS A 18 -0.14 9.88 18.09
N LEU A 19 0.55 10.92 17.63
CA LEU A 19 1.60 10.75 16.62
C LEU A 19 2.72 9.89 17.19
N GLU A 20 3.29 9.03 16.35
CA GLU A 20 4.50 8.31 16.72
C GLU A 20 5.64 9.29 16.98
N GLU A 21 6.55 8.91 17.88
CA GLU A 21 7.62 9.77 18.36
C GLU A 21 8.53 10.29 17.22
N ALA A 22 8.76 9.47 16.20
CA ALA A 22 9.50 9.86 15.00
C ALA A 22 8.84 11.04 14.25
N TYR A 23 7.52 11.02 14.09
CA TYR A 23 6.78 12.11 13.42
C TYR A 23 6.70 13.36 14.27
N ARG A 24 6.50 13.21 15.59
CA ARG A 24 6.56 14.33 16.54
C ARG A 24 7.91 15.05 16.48
N ASN A 25 9.01 14.29 16.40
CA ASN A 25 10.35 14.85 16.27
C ASN A 25 10.55 15.59 14.95
N ARG A 26 10.05 15.06 13.83
CA ARG A 26 10.10 15.75 12.52
C ARG A 26 9.32 17.06 12.52
N LEU A 27 8.13 17.07 13.12
CA LEU A 27 7.34 18.30 13.29
C LEU A 27 8.06 19.32 14.15
N LYS A 28 8.73 18.88 15.22
CA LYS A 28 9.50 19.75 16.10
C LYS A 28 10.67 20.42 15.37
N VAL A 29 11.43 19.65 14.59
CA VAL A 29 12.53 20.18 13.77
C VAL A 29 12.00 21.19 12.74
N ALA A 30 10.88 20.91 12.08
CA ALA A 30 10.27 21.84 11.14
C ALA A 30 9.78 23.12 11.83
N PHE A 31 9.18 23.00 13.01
CA PHE A 31 8.70 24.12 13.82
C PHE A 31 9.87 25.03 14.28
N GLU A 32 10.93 24.45 14.84
CA GLU A 32 12.14 25.19 15.24
C GLU A 32 12.84 25.83 14.03
N ALA A 33 12.78 25.19 12.87
CA ALA A 33 13.27 25.77 11.62
C ALA A 33 12.39 26.92 11.10
N MET A 34 11.16 27.07 11.59
CA MET A 34 10.28 28.19 11.25
C MET A 34 10.42 29.36 12.23
N ASP A 35 10.62 29.05 13.52
CA ASP A 35 10.84 29.99 14.63
C ASP A 35 12.22 30.65 14.50
N ALA A 36 12.27 31.72 13.71
CA ALA A 36 13.50 32.40 13.33
C ALA A 36 14.07 33.23 14.49
N ASP A 37 13.20 33.79 15.33
CA ASP A 37 13.58 34.60 16.48
C ASP A 37 13.82 33.77 17.75
N LYS A 38 13.49 32.47 17.72
CA LYS A 38 13.62 31.52 18.84
C LYS A 38 12.79 31.92 20.04
N SER A 39 11.64 32.55 19.80
CA SER A 39 10.67 32.92 20.84
C SER A 39 9.94 31.70 21.41
N GLY A 40 9.98 30.55 20.73
CA GLY A 40 9.23 29.34 21.08
C GLY A 40 7.80 29.34 20.52
N ALA A 41 7.43 30.35 19.72
CA ALA A 41 6.14 30.45 19.08
C ALA A 41 6.29 31.01 17.66
N LEU A 42 5.48 30.51 16.73
CA LEU A 42 5.47 31.04 15.38
C LEU A 42 4.55 32.24 15.30
N ASP A 43 5.03 33.37 14.80
CA ASP A 43 4.21 34.53 14.48
C ASP A 43 3.63 34.50 13.05
N GLY A 44 2.82 35.49 12.69
CA GLY A 44 2.21 35.57 11.37
C GLY A 44 3.20 35.82 10.21
N GLU A 45 4.35 36.43 10.47
CA GLU A 45 5.41 36.67 9.49
C GLU A 45 6.23 35.40 9.23
N GLU A 46 6.60 34.67 10.28
CA GLU A 46 7.32 33.39 10.25
C GLU A 46 6.50 32.30 9.55
N ARG A 47 5.23 32.18 9.91
CA ARG A 47 4.29 31.26 9.24
C ARG A 47 4.23 31.51 7.73
N ARG A 48 4.23 32.78 7.31
CA ARG A 48 4.17 33.14 5.88
C ARG A 48 5.49 32.92 5.14
N ARG A 49 6.62 33.31 5.75
CA ARG A 49 7.95 33.23 5.11
C ARG A 49 8.45 31.80 4.93
N ARG A 50 8.16 30.91 5.89
CA ARG A 50 8.73 29.55 5.92
C ARG A 50 7.70 28.43 5.71
N ARG A 51 6.52 28.79 5.19
CA ARG A 51 5.41 27.87 4.86
C ARG A 51 5.85 26.61 4.09
N GLY A 52 6.77 26.73 3.14
CA GLY A 52 7.25 25.61 2.34
C GLY A 52 7.95 24.50 3.13
N ILE A 53 8.62 24.84 4.25
CA ILE A 53 9.27 23.86 5.14
C ILE A 53 8.21 22.96 5.79
N LEU A 54 7.09 23.57 6.21
CA LEU A 54 5.99 22.89 6.87
C LEU A 54 5.17 22.04 5.89
N THR A 55 4.94 22.57 4.69
CA THR A 55 4.16 21.91 3.65
C THR A 55 4.66 20.50 3.35
N GLY A 56 5.98 20.29 3.27
CA GLY A 56 6.55 18.96 3.04
C GLY A 56 6.19 17.97 4.15
N VAL A 57 6.40 18.36 5.41
CA VAL A 57 6.14 17.49 6.57
C VAL A 57 4.65 17.21 6.75
N LEU A 58 3.79 18.21 6.51
CA LEU A 58 2.33 18.03 6.58
C LEU A 58 1.81 17.13 5.47
N THR A 59 2.35 17.26 4.25
CA THR A 59 1.97 16.42 3.10
C THR A 59 2.32 14.96 3.36
N ASP A 60 3.51 14.67 3.88
CA ASP A 60 3.91 13.30 4.27
C ASP A 60 2.98 12.69 5.33
N LEU A 61 2.39 13.53 6.18
CA LEU A 61 1.42 13.11 7.21
C LEU A 61 -0.02 13.01 6.69
N GLY A 62 -0.26 13.33 5.42
CA GLY A 62 -1.60 13.39 4.83
C GLY A 62 -2.42 14.59 5.32
N VAL A 63 -1.78 15.60 5.89
CA VAL A 63 -2.43 16.78 6.47
C VAL A 63 -2.40 17.93 5.47
N GLY A 64 -3.53 18.64 5.34
CA GLY A 64 -3.67 19.73 4.40
C GLY A 64 -2.65 20.87 4.63
N PRO A 65 -2.08 21.46 3.57
CA PRO A 65 -1.02 22.47 3.70
C PRO A 65 -1.49 23.80 4.31
N LYS A 66 -2.80 23.97 4.47
CA LYS A 66 -3.45 25.18 5.01
C LYS A 66 -3.82 25.06 6.48
N LEU A 67 -3.36 24.03 7.20
CA LEU A 67 -3.71 23.79 8.61
C LEU A 67 -3.51 25.02 9.51
N VAL A 68 -2.47 25.80 9.23
CA VAL A 68 -2.09 26.99 10.00
C VAL A 68 -2.54 28.31 9.36
N ASP A 69 -3.22 28.24 8.21
CA ASP A 69 -3.79 29.41 7.55
C ASP A 69 -5.06 29.84 8.30
N GLY A 70 -5.04 31.02 8.91
CA GLY A 70 -6.20 31.58 9.65
C GLY A 70 -6.08 31.52 11.17
N ILE A 71 -5.01 30.96 11.72
CA ILE A 71 -4.70 31.11 13.16
C ILE A 71 -4.19 32.54 13.41
N GLU A 72 -4.94 33.31 14.19
CA GLU A 72 -4.54 34.64 14.65
C GLU A 72 -3.62 34.54 15.87
N GLY A 73 -2.56 35.35 15.91
CA GLY A 73 -1.61 35.41 17.04
C GLY A 73 -0.44 34.41 16.96
N GLU A 74 0.20 34.21 18.10
CA GLU A 74 1.35 33.32 18.29
C GLU A 74 0.91 31.85 18.39
N LEU A 75 1.66 30.95 17.73
CA LEU A 75 1.38 29.52 17.70
C LEU A 75 2.54 28.74 18.32
N THR A 76 2.33 28.18 19.52
CA THR A 76 3.33 27.32 20.17
C THR A 76 3.41 25.93 19.54
N PHE A 77 4.51 25.21 19.78
CA PHE A 77 4.67 23.85 19.25
C PHE A 77 3.57 22.89 19.72
N GLU A 78 3.16 22.96 21.00
CA GLU A 78 2.13 22.06 21.53
C GLU A 78 0.75 22.35 20.93
N MET A 79 0.41 23.62 20.69
CA MET A 79 -0.81 23.98 19.97
C MET A 79 -0.77 23.50 18.52
N PHE A 80 0.36 23.70 17.84
CA PHE A 80 0.56 23.24 16.48
C PHE A 80 0.46 21.72 16.37
N HIS A 81 1.15 20.98 17.24
CA HIS A 81 1.12 19.52 17.30
C HIS A 81 -0.30 18.97 17.51
N SER A 82 -1.04 19.55 18.46
CA SER A 82 -2.43 19.15 18.72
C SER A 82 -3.32 19.35 17.51
N GLU A 83 -3.10 20.42 16.73
CA GLU A 83 -3.88 20.69 15.52
C GLU A 83 -3.54 19.72 14.38
N VAL A 84 -2.26 19.34 14.25
CA VAL A 84 -1.82 18.30 13.31
C VAL A 84 -2.43 16.95 13.67
N GLU A 85 -2.47 16.58 14.95
CA GLU A 85 -3.10 15.34 15.42
C GLU A 85 -4.58 15.29 15.06
N LYS A 86 -5.32 16.38 15.32
CA LYS A 86 -6.74 16.47 14.99
C LYS A 86 -6.99 16.37 13.48
N GLU A 87 -6.26 17.14 12.68
CA GLU A 87 -6.49 17.16 11.23
C GLU A 87 -6.14 15.81 10.60
N ARG A 88 -5.09 15.14 11.11
CA ARG A 88 -4.75 13.79 10.69
C ARG A 88 -5.83 12.80 11.07
N GLU A 89 -6.37 12.86 12.29
CA GLU A 89 -7.47 12.01 12.73
C GLU A 89 -8.72 12.23 11.84
N VAL A 90 -9.08 13.49 11.57
CA VAL A 90 -10.18 13.86 10.67
C VAL A 90 -9.94 13.32 9.27
N THR A 91 -8.73 13.45 8.74
CA THR A 91 -8.38 12.98 7.39
C THR A 91 -8.51 11.46 7.27
N LEU A 92 -7.98 10.72 8.25
CA LEU A 92 -8.08 9.26 8.28
C LEU A 92 -9.52 8.80 8.46
N LYS A 93 -10.31 9.47 9.32
CA LYS A 93 -11.75 9.22 9.45
C LYS A 93 -12.49 9.49 8.14
N LYS A 94 -12.21 10.61 7.47
CA LYS A 94 -12.80 10.96 6.17
C LYS A 94 -12.49 9.91 5.11
N GLN A 95 -11.25 9.43 5.08
CA GLN A 95 -10.83 8.35 4.20
C GLN A 95 -11.58 7.05 4.52
N ALA A 96 -11.67 6.66 5.79
CA ALA A 96 -12.41 5.46 6.21
C ALA A 96 -13.91 5.56 5.88
N LEU A 97 -14.51 6.74 6.07
CA LEU A 97 -15.92 7.02 5.77
C LEU A 97 -16.22 7.13 4.27
N SER A 98 -15.21 7.26 3.40
CA SER A 98 -15.40 7.36 1.95
C SER A 98 -16.17 6.15 1.39
N SER A 99 -15.92 4.96 1.95
CA SER A 99 -16.61 3.71 1.60
C SER A 99 -18.12 3.73 1.85
N ALA A 100 -18.60 4.58 2.77
CA ALA A 100 -20.03 4.74 3.05
C ALA A 100 -20.74 5.71 2.09
N ASP A 101 -19.98 6.38 1.20
CA ASP A 101 -20.45 7.34 0.20
C ASP A 101 -21.50 8.34 0.75
N LEU A 102 -21.24 8.85 1.96
CA LEU A 102 -22.18 9.73 2.66
C LEU A 102 -22.49 10.99 1.86
N GLY A 103 -21.53 11.46 1.06
CA GLY A 103 -21.72 12.61 0.16
C GLY A 103 -22.80 12.36 -0.88
N ARG A 104 -22.78 11.19 -1.53
CA ARG A 104 -23.84 10.79 -2.46
C ARG A 104 -25.18 10.61 -1.76
N LEU A 105 -25.21 9.96 -0.58
CA LEU A 105 -26.45 9.74 0.16
C LEU A 105 -27.13 11.05 0.53
N VAL A 106 -26.35 12.05 0.92
CA VAL A 106 -26.84 13.41 1.16
C VAL A 106 -27.30 14.04 -0.17
N ALA A 107 -26.49 13.96 -1.23
CA ALA A 107 -26.81 14.55 -2.53
C ALA A 107 -28.12 14.00 -3.14
N GLU A 108 -28.42 12.71 -2.96
CA GLU A 108 -29.69 12.09 -3.41
C GLU A 108 -30.92 12.61 -2.64
N CYS A 109 -30.72 13.20 -1.47
CA CYS A 109 -31.80 13.80 -0.68
C CYS A 109 -32.00 15.28 -1.00
N VAL A 110 -30.95 15.97 -1.45
CA VAL A 110 -31.00 17.41 -1.71
C VAL A 110 -31.82 17.67 -2.97
N PRO A 111 -32.76 18.65 -2.95
CA PRO A 111 -33.47 19.05 -4.15
C PRO A 111 -32.47 19.50 -5.23
N GLY A 112 -32.61 18.93 -6.42
CA GLY A 112 -31.74 19.26 -7.55
C GLY A 112 -31.97 20.69 -8.07
N GLY A 113 -30.97 21.22 -8.77
CA GLY A 113 -31.08 22.41 -9.60
C GLY A 113 -30.84 22.12 -11.08
N CYS A 114 -30.24 23.05 -11.79
CA CYS A 114 -29.83 22.88 -13.19
C CYS A 114 -28.35 22.49 -13.33
N THR A 115 -27.87 22.23 -14.55
CA THR A 115 -26.48 21.85 -14.81
C THR A 115 -25.46 22.92 -14.40
N GLU A 116 -25.84 24.19 -14.42
CA GLU A 116 -24.98 25.31 -14.03
C GLU A 116 -25.07 25.60 -12.52
N HIS A 117 -26.21 25.26 -11.89
CA HIS A 117 -26.48 25.49 -10.46
C HIS A 117 -27.11 24.24 -9.82
N PRO A 118 -26.33 23.16 -9.58
CA PRO A 118 -26.88 21.85 -9.16
C PRO A 118 -27.54 21.85 -7.77
N LEU A 119 -27.28 22.87 -6.95
CA LEU A 119 -27.83 23.04 -5.60
C LEU A 119 -28.85 24.18 -5.49
N GLU A 120 -29.31 24.74 -6.61
CA GLU A 120 -30.30 25.83 -6.64
C GLU A 120 -31.57 25.49 -5.85
N GLY A 121 -32.00 24.22 -5.90
CA GLY A 121 -33.14 23.73 -5.12
C GLY A 121 -32.93 23.79 -3.60
N LEU A 122 -31.69 23.74 -3.11
CA LEU A 122 -31.35 23.94 -1.71
C LEU A 122 -31.24 25.44 -1.36
N GLU A 123 -30.71 26.25 -2.28
CA GLU A 123 -30.58 27.70 -2.13
C GLU A 123 -31.94 28.39 -1.98
N ALA A 124 -32.97 27.87 -2.64
CA ALA A 124 -34.34 28.37 -2.58
C ALA A 124 -35.10 28.02 -1.28
N MET A 125 -34.55 27.16 -0.41
CA MET A 125 -35.21 26.70 0.82
C MET A 125 -34.99 27.65 1.99
N SER A 126 -36.01 27.82 2.83
CA SER A 126 -35.89 28.47 4.14
C SER A 126 -35.15 27.56 5.15
N SER A 127 -34.62 28.15 6.22
CA SER A 127 -33.92 27.39 7.28
C SER A 127 -34.79 26.29 7.91
N GLU A 128 -36.09 26.51 8.06
CA GLU A 128 -37.05 25.54 8.61
C GLU A 128 -37.28 24.36 7.64
N GLU A 129 -37.31 24.63 6.33
CA GLU A 129 -37.40 23.59 5.30
C GLU A 129 -36.11 22.75 5.21
N VAL A 130 -34.94 23.38 5.37
CA VAL A 130 -33.65 22.69 5.44
C VAL A 130 -33.58 21.77 6.66
N GLU A 131 -34.03 22.24 7.83
CA GLU A 131 -34.08 21.42 9.04
C GLU A 131 -35.02 20.21 8.85
N LYS A 132 -36.19 20.42 8.25
CA LYS A 132 -37.14 19.34 7.94
C LYS A 132 -36.55 18.33 6.95
N LEU A 133 -35.84 18.78 5.93
CA LEU A 133 -35.12 17.92 4.97
C LEU A 133 -34.04 17.09 5.68
N CYS A 134 -33.25 17.74 6.55
CA CYS A 134 -32.20 17.09 7.32
C CYS A 134 -32.77 15.98 8.20
N LEU A 135 -33.81 16.26 8.99
CA LEU A 135 -34.41 15.28 9.90
C LEU A 135 -35.21 14.19 9.18
N GLY A 136 -35.94 14.56 8.12
CA GLY A 136 -36.88 13.66 7.44
C GLY A 136 -36.26 12.77 6.37
N SER A 137 -35.18 13.22 5.70
CA SER A 137 -34.63 12.52 4.54
C SER A 137 -33.13 12.27 4.66
N VAL A 138 -32.34 13.27 5.03
CA VAL A 138 -30.87 13.12 5.12
C VAL A 138 -30.48 12.21 6.27
N LEU A 139 -30.98 12.47 7.48
CA LEU A 139 -30.61 11.72 8.68
C LEU A 139 -30.93 10.22 8.57
N PRO A 140 -32.11 9.79 8.08
CA PRO A 140 -32.38 8.37 7.83
C PRO A 140 -31.40 7.75 6.83
N ARG A 141 -31.09 8.43 5.72
CA ARG A 141 -30.17 7.91 4.69
C ARG A 141 -28.74 7.80 5.20
N VAL A 142 -28.24 8.82 5.91
CA VAL A 142 -26.92 8.80 6.53
C VAL A 142 -26.85 7.71 7.60
N ARG A 143 -27.89 7.56 8.43
CA ARG A 143 -27.98 6.48 9.43
C ARG A 143 -27.90 5.11 8.77
N GLU A 144 -28.60 4.90 7.66
CA GLU A 144 -28.56 3.65 6.92
C GLU A 144 -27.15 3.37 6.35
N GLY A 145 -26.52 4.39 5.76
CA GLY A 145 -25.14 4.30 5.28
C GLY A 145 -24.13 3.95 6.36
N LEU A 146 -24.22 4.62 7.52
CA LEU A 146 -23.37 4.35 8.67
C LEU A 146 -23.64 2.96 9.28
N ALA A 147 -24.89 2.51 9.32
CA ALA A 147 -25.25 1.18 9.81
C ALA A 147 -24.71 0.07 8.89
N ARG A 148 -24.74 0.28 7.57
CA ARG A 148 -24.08 -0.62 6.60
C ARG A 148 -22.57 -0.66 6.83
N LEU A 149 -21.92 0.50 6.91
CA LEU A 149 -20.49 0.58 7.19
C LEU A 149 -20.13 -0.10 8.51
N GLN A 150 -20.90 0.14 9.57
CA GLN A 150 -20.69 -0.51 10.87
C GLN A 150 -20.83 -2.03 10.76
N THR A 151 -21.84 -2.51 10.03
CA THR A 151 -22.06 -3.93 9.80
C THR A 151 -20.89 -4.54 9.03
N ASP A 152 -20.39 -3.85 8.01
CA ASP A 152 -19.29 -4.33 7.19
C ASP A 152 -17.97 -4.32 7.96
N LEU A 153 -17.70 -3.29 8.77
CA LEU A 153 -16.56 -3.27 9.70
C LEU A 153 -16.64 -4.40 10.73
N MET A 154 -17.83 -4.68 11.28
CA MET A 154 -18.04 -5.80 12.20
C MET A 154 -17.86 -7.15 11.50
N LYS A 155 -18.34 -7.30 10.25
CA LYS A 155 -18.11 -8.48 9.43
C LYS A 155 -16.63 -8.64 9.13
N MET A 156 -15.92 -7.62 8.68
CA MET A 156 -14.48 -7.68 8.42
C MET A 156 -13.68 -8.01 9.67
N THR A 157 -14.05 -7.46 10.82
CA THR A 157 -13.41 -7.78 12.12
C THR A 157 -13.70 -9.23 12.50
N ARG A 158 -14.94 -9.68 12.31
CA ARG A 158 -15.37 -11.05 12.57
C ARG A 158 -14.74 -12.05 11.60
N THR A 159 -14.68 -11.76 10.31
CA THR A 159 -13.94 -12.49 9.28
C THR A 159 -12.44 -12.47 9.56
N ARG A 160 -11.87 -11.41 10.15
CA ARG A 160 -10.47 -11.43 10.62
C ARG A 160 -10.27 -12.38 11.80
N LEU A 161 -11.24 -12.45 12.71
CA LEU A 161 -11.24 -13.38 13.85
C LEU A 161 -11.57 -14.82 13.43
N ASP A 162 -12.41 -14.97 12.40
CA ASP A 162 -12.87 -16.24 11.83
C ASP A 162 -11.91 -16.74 10.72
N ALA A 163 -11.08 -15.89 10.09
CA ALA A 163 -9.98 -16.30 9.21
C ALA A 163 -8.73 -16.75 9.98
N VAL A 164 -8.72 -16.55 11.30
CA VAL A 164 -7.90 -17.35 12.22
C VAL A 164 -8.55 -18.73 12.45
N GLY A 165 -9.79 -18.97 11.96
CA GLY A 165 -10.61 -20.14 12.23
C GLY A 165 -11.05 -21.00 11.02
N ASP A 166 -11.29 -20.48 9.81
CA ASP A 166 -11.60 -21.27 8.60
C ASP A 166 -11.75 -20.40 7.32
N GLU A 167 -11.10 -20.80 6.23
CA GLU A 167 -11.15 -20.17 4.89
C GLU A 167 -12.34 -20.64 4.01
N LYS A 168 -12.84 -19.74 3.14
CA LYS A 168 -13.13 -19.89 1.68
C LYS A 168 -14.09 -18.77 1.22
N GLU A 169 -13.82 -17.97 0.19
CA GLU A 169 -13.80 -18.33 -1.24
C GLU A 169 -13.04 -17.25 -2.03
N ALA A 170 -12.30 -17.65 -3.07
CA ALA A 170 -11.27 -16.83 -3.69
C ALA A 170 -11.72 -16.12 -4.98
N GLY A 171 -11.78 -14.79 -4.89
CA GLY A 171 -11.67 -13.86 -6.02
C GLY A 171 -10.21 -13.38 -6.18
N ASN A 172 -9.86 -12.87 -7.36
CA ASN A 172 -8.52 -12.41 -7.69
C ASN A 172 -8.22 -11.06 -6.98
N ASP A 173 -7.84 -11.16 -5.70
CA ASP A 173 -7.59 -10.01 -4.82
C ASP A 173 -6.34 -9.19 -5.19
N LYS A 174 -5.53 -9.64 -6.17
CA LYS A 174 -4.37 -8.90 -6.68
C LYS A 174 -4.73 -7.49 -7.19
N PHE A 175 -6.00 -7.25 -7.53
CA PHE A 175 -6.52 -5.96 -8.00
C PHE A 175 -7.65 -5.41 -7.12
N ALA A 176 -7.94 -6.04 -5.98
CA ALA A 176 -8.99 -5.60 -5.07
C ALA A 176 -8.56 -4.32 -4.33
N VAL A 177 -9.48 -3.35 -4.29
CA VAL A 177 -9.20 -1.96 -3.95
C VAL A 177 -9.71 -1.67 -2.54
N ASP A 178 -8.80 -1.38 -1.60
CA ASP A 178 -9.15 -0.86 -0.27
C ASP A 178 -8.65 0.57 0.00
N ALA A 179 -7.74 1.12 -0.84
CA ALA A 179 -7.35 2.53 -0.85
C ALA A 179 -6.46 2.82 -2.08
N ILE A 180 -6.60 3.99 -2.73
CA ILE A 180 -5.64 4.46 -3.73
C ILE A 180 -4.33 4.79 -3.00
N ARG A 181 -3.23 4.11 -3.34
CA ARG A 181 -1.88 4.39 -2.82
C ARG A 181 -0.97 4.85 -3.95
N VAL A 182 -0.04 5.75 -3.70
CA VAL A 182 0.97 6.11 -4.71
C VAL A 182 1.93 4.94 -4.88
N ALA A 183 2.12 4.48 -6.12
CA ALA A 183 3.03 3.37 -6.42
C ALA A 183 4.49 3.77 -6.16
N GLN A 184 5.29 2.89 -5.55
CA GLN A 184 6.69 3.18 -5.26
C GLN A 184 7.60 2.71 -6.40
N PHE A 185 8.41 3.63 -6.93
CA PHE A 185 9.42 3.39 -7.96
C PHE A 185 10.74 4.04 -7.56
N GLY A 186 11.85 3.42 -7.98
CA GLY A 186 13.19 3.96 -7.80
C GLY A 186 13.55 5.04 -8.82
N GLY A 187 14.58 5.81 -8.48
CA GLY A 187 15.20 6.79 -9.38
C GLY A 187 16.38 6.21 -10.14
N LEU A 188 17.06 7.06 -10.92
CA LEU A 188 18.23 6.66 -11.72
C LEU A 188 19.40 6.15 -10.85
N GLU A 189 19.54 6.65 -9.63
CA GLU A 189 20.55 6.13 -8.69
C GLU A 189 20.31 4.65 -8.35
N ASP A 190 19.06 4.26 -8.14
CA ASP A 190 18.70 2.88 -7.81
C ASP A 190 19.02 1.93 -8.97
N PHE A 191 18.84 2.42 -10.21
CA PHE A 191 19.25 1.71 -11.41
C PHE A 191 20.78 1.46 -11.43
N HIS A 192 21.58 2.45 -11.06
CA HIS A 192 23.05 2.33 -11.08
C HIS A 192 23.61 1.49 -9.92
N LYS A 193 23.00 1.57 -8.73
CA LYS A 193 23.42 0.78 -7.56
C LYS A 193 23.14 -0.72 -7.74
N GLY A 194 22.05 -1.04 -8.45
CA GLY A 194 21.66 -2.41 -8.76
C GLY A 194 21.21 -3.20 -7.53
N ILE A 195 20.95 -4.49 -7.71
CA ILE A 195 20.37 -5.34 -6.66
C ILE A 195 21.32 -5.58 -5.47
N ALA A 196 22.63 -5.49 -5.67
CA ALA A 196 23.63 -5.78 -4.63
C ALA A 196 23.52 -4.83 -3.43
N ASP A 197 23.24 -3.55 -3.70
CA ASP A 197 23.03 -2.54 -2.65
C ASP A 197 21.76 -2.82 -1.84
N LYS A 198 20.77 -3.46 -2.48
CA LYS A 198 19.44 -3.68 -1.88
C LYS A 198 19.35 -4.96 -1.06
N ILE A 199 19.94 -6.05 -1.55
CA ILE A 199 19.80 -7.39 -0.95
C ILE A 199 21.14 -8.02 -0.55
N GLY A 200 22.26 -7.32 -0.74
CA GLY A 200 23.60 -7.83 -0.46
C GLY A 200 24.10 -8.79 -1.53
N LEU A 201 25.16 -9.53 -1.21
CA LEU A 201 25.77 -10.53 -2.11
C LEU A 201 25.20 -11.94 -1.84
N PRO A 202 25.05 -12.78 -2.88
CA PRO A 202 24.53 -14.13 -2.73
C PRO A 202 25.53 -15.06 -2.05
N ASN A 203 25.05 -16.18 -1.52
CA ASN A 203 25.91 -17.25 -1.04
C ASN A 203 26.69 -17.86 -2.22
N ALA A 204 28.00 -18.07 -2.06
CA ALA A 204 28.83 -18.71 -3.10
C ALA A 204 28.38 -20.15 -3.42
N ARG A 205 27.78 -20.85 -2.46
CA ARG A 205 27.16 -22.16 -2.64
C ARG A 205 25.67 -21.97 -2.88
N LEU A 206 25.32 -21.75 -4.14
CA LEU A 206 23.97 -21.33 -4.54
C LEU A 206 22.88 -22.26 -4.00
N MET A 207 22.96 -23.57 -4.25
CA MET A 207 21.94 -24.51 -3.80
C MET A 207 21.78 -24.53 -2.27
N GLU A 208 22.89 -24.60 -1.52
CA GLU A 208 22.87 -24.56 -0.06
C GLU A 208 22.29 -23.23 0.48
N GLY A 209 22.62 -22.11 -0.18
CA GLY A 209 22.12 -20.79 0.16
C GLY A 209 20.61 -20.67 -0.07
N MET A 210 20.13 -21.12 -1.22
CA MET A 210 18.71 -21.12 -1.55
C MET A 210 17.92 -22.04 -0.61
N GLU A 211 18.41 -23.26 -0.35
CA GLU A 211 17.76 -24.18 0.60
C GLU A 211 17.71 -23.56 2.01
N ALA A 212 18.79 -22.95 2.47
CA ALA A 212 18.82 -22.31 3.78
C ALA A 212 17.84 -21.13 3.88
N GLU A 213 17.74 -20.30 2.83
CA GLU A 213 16.78 -19.19 2.73
C GLU A 213 15.33 -19.66 2.83
N HIS A 214 15.02 -20.87 2.36
CA HIS A 214 13.65 -21.40 2.34
C HIS A 214 13.32 -22.25 3.55
N CYS A 215 14.27 -23.04 4.04
CA CYS A 215 14.01 -24.11 5.01
C CYS A 215 14.57 -23.87 6.41
N ARG A 216 15.42 -22.85 6.60
CA ARG A 216 16.17 -22.64 7.87
C ARG A 216 16.06 -21.23 8.45
N ARG A 217 15.35 -20.31 7.80
CA ARG A 217 15.14 -18.94 8.28
C ARG A 217 13.89 -18.89 9.14
N SER A 218 13.73 -17.80 9.90
CA SER A 218 12.62 -17.69 10.85
C SER A 218 11.26 -17.72 10.16
N ASP A 219 11.17 -17.22 8.93
CA ASP A 219 9.94 -17.21 8.14
C ASP A 219 9.71 -18.48 7.30
N SER A 220 10.54 -19.51 7.52
CA SER A 220 10.53 -20.76 6.74
C SER A 220 9.23 -21.55 6.88
N ILE A 221 8.58 -21.44 8.04
CA ILE A 221 7.35 -22.16 8.40
C ILE A 221 6.14 -21.21 8.50
N ASP A 222 6.35 -19.92 8.26
CA ASP A 222 5.27 -18.95 8.32
C ASP A 222 4.38 -19.09 7.10
N GLU A 223 3.10 -19.28 7.37
CA GLU A 223 2.08 -19.39 6.35
C GLU A 223 1.86 -18.05 5.65
N PHE A 224 1.77 -18.11 4.33
CA PHE A 224 1.38 -16.96 3.53
C PHE A 224 0.48 -17.40 2.37
N LYS A 225 -0.36 -16.47 1.93
CA LYS A 225 -1.27 -16.64 0.81
C LYS A 225 -0.97 -15.59 -0.26
N PRO A 226 -0.35 -15.95 -1.39
CA PRO A 226 -0.08 -14.98 -2.44
C PRO A 226 -1.38 -14.70 -3.21
N GLY A 227 -1.68 -13.43 -3.52
CA GLY A 227 -2.99 -13.01 -4.09
C GLY A 227 -3.39 -13.61 -5.45
N ASN A 228 -2.49 -14.36 -6.11
CA ASN A 228 -2.77 -15.07 -7.36
C ASN A 228 -3.03 -16.57 -7.18
N TYR A 229 -2.89 -17.10 -5.97
CA TYR A 229 -3.09 -18.51 -5.68
C TYR A 229 -4.12 -18.68 -4.56
N ASN A 230 -4.90 -19.75 -4.65
CA ASN A 230 -5.84 -20.13 -3.60
C ASN A 230 -5.19 -21.05 -2.57
N THR A 231 -3.87 -21.00 -2.45
CA THR A 231 -3.08 -21.92 -1.64
C THR A 231 -2.41 -21.14 -0.52
N ILE A 232 -2.69 -21.54 0.72
CA ILE A 232 -1.83 -21.20 1.86
C ILE A 232 -0.62 -22.13 1.80
N THR A 233 0.57 -21.56 1.89
CA THR A 233 1.81 -22.32 1.83
C THR A 233 2.89 -21.68 2.70
N THR A 234 4.03 -22.35 2.81
CA THR A 234 5.23 -21.84 3.49
C THR A 234 6.40 -21.85 2.52
N SER A 235 7.47 -21.12 2.80
CA SER A 235 8.65 -21.14 1.93
C SER A 235 9.34 -22.51 1.94
N THR A 236 9.30 -23.25 3.06
CA THR A 236 9.76 -24.64 3.12
C THR A 236 8.92 -25.55 2.24
N THR A 237 7.59 -25.43 2.29
CA THR A 237 6.68 -26.23 1.46
C THR A 237 6.95 -25.99 -0.02
N GLU A 238 7.06 -24.73 -0.44
CA GLU A 238 7.30 -24.38 -1.85
C GLU A 238 8.67 -24.85 -2.35
N TRP A 239 9.70 -24.82 -1.49
CA TRP A 239 10.99 -25.43 -1.79
C TRP A 239 10.86 -26.93 -2.08
N LEU A 240 10.17 -27.66 -1.21
CA LEU A 240 9.94 -29.09 -1.37
C LEU A 240 9.08 -29.41 -2.60
N VAL A 241 8.08 -28.58 -2.90
CA VAL A 241 7.25 -28.74 -4.10
C VAL A 241 8.07 -28.71 -5.40
N VAL A 242 9.14 -27.91 -5.44
CA VAL A 242 10.03 -27.81 -6.61
C VAL A 242 11.12 -28.88 -6.60
N THR A 243 11.61 -29.27 -5.42
CA THR A 243 12.80 -30.15 -5.29
C THR A 243 12.47 -31.62 -5.04
N ASP A 244 11.25 -31.95 -4.61
CA ASP A 244 10.76 -33.32 -4.40
C ASP A 244 9.59 -33.60 -5.36
N VAL A 245 9.77 -34.60 -6.23
CA VAL A 245 8.80 -35.00 -7.25
C VAL A 245 7.44 -35.37 -6.66
N ASN A 246 7.41 -36.05 -5.51
CA ASN A 246 6.15 -36.45 -4.89
C ASN A 246 5.41 -35.22 -4.36
N LYS A 247 6.13 -34.28 -3.75
CA LYS A 247 5.56 -33.02 -3.27
C LYS A 247 5.07 -32.14 -4.43
N GLY A 248 5.80 -32.12 -5.54
CA GLY A 248 5.36 -31.47 -6.78
C GLY A 248 4.04 -32.03 -7.33
N GLN A 249 3.90 -33.36 -7.30
CA GLN A 249 2.67 -34.04 -7.72
C GLN A 249 1.50 -33.75 -6.78
N GLU A 250 1.72 -33.81 -5.46
CA GLU A 250 0.72 -33.48 -4.43
C GLU A 250 0.20 -32.04 -4.58
N ALA A 251 1.09 -31.08 -4.86
CA ALA A 251 0.74 -29.67 -5.02
C ALA A 251 0.16 -29.31 -6.41
N SER A 252 0.10 -30.27 -7.34
CA SER A 252 -0.44 -30.02 -8.68
C SER A 252 -1.98 -30.13 -8.69
N GLU A 253 -2.65 -28.99 -8.72
CA GLU A 253 -4.10 -28.87 -8.84
C GLU A 253 -4.53 -28.59 -10.29
N SER A 254 -4.90 -29.63 -11.06
CA SER A 254 -5.40 -29.43 -12.43
C SER A 254 -6.77 -28.72 -12.45
N PRO A 255 -6.99 -27.70 -13.30
CA PRO A 255 -6.10 -27.18 -14.35
C PRO A 255 -5.25 -25.98 -13.91
N ARG A 256 -5.29 -25.57 -12.64
CA ARG A 256 -4.80 -24.27 -12.16
C ARG A 256 -3.31 -24.23 -11.86
N ARG A 257 -2.75 -25.30 -11.30
CA ARG A 257 -1.33 -25.43 -10.95
C ARG A 257 -0.81 -26.79 -11.42
N ARG A 258 0.18 -26.79 -12.31
CA ARG A 258 0.92 -28.01 -12.69
C ARG A 258 2.39 -27.78 -12.40
N VAL A 259 2.93 -28.51 -11.43
CA VAL A 259 4.36 -28.48 -11.10
C VAL A 259 5.04 -29.57 -11.91
N ARG A 260 5.94 -29.18 -12.82
CA ARG A 260 6.80 -30.12 -13.54
C ARG A 260 8.00 -30.47 -12.65
N PRO A 261 8.46 -31.72 -12.59
CA PRO A 261 9.71 -32.08 -11.94
C PRO A 261 10.88 -31.27 -12.51
N VAL A 262 11.83 -30.85 -11.66
CA VAL A 262 13.02 -30.10 -12.11
C VAL A 262 13.78 -30.85 -13.19
N ASP A 263 13.97 -32.16 -13.04
CA ASP A 263 14.63 -33.02 -14.04
C ASP A 263 13.93 -32.99 -15.39
N GLU A 264 12.59 -32.92 -15.42
CA GLU A 264 11.82 -32.80 -16.67
C GLU A 264 12.08 -31.43 -17.31
N VAL A 265 12.03 -30.35 -16.53
CA VAL A 265 12.27 -28.99 -17.03
C VAL A 265 13.71 -28.82 -17.53
N MET A 266 14.68 -29.45 -16.87
CA MET A 266 16.09 -29.43 -17.25
C MET A 266 16.35 -30.03 -18.64
N THR A 267 15.44 -30.87 -19.14
CA THR A 267 15.53 -31.44 -20.51
C THR A 267 14.98 -30.51 -21.60
N ASP A 268 14.34 -29.40 -21.25
CA ASP A 268 13.79 -28.48 -22.25
C ASP A 268 14.90 -27.83 -23.08
N ASP A 269 14.76 -27.82 -24.40
CA ASP A 269 15.69 -27.19 -25.35
C ASP A 269 16.12 -25.76 -24.95
N ILE A 270 15.22 -25.02 -24.32
CA ILE A 270 15.47 -23.63 -23.93
C ILE A 270 16.47 -23.53 -22.77
N VAL A 271 16.48 -24.51 -21.85
CA VAL A 271 17.41 -24.60 -20.72
C VAL A 271 18.82 -24.82 -21.26
N ASP A 272 18.98 -25.76 -22.19
CA ASP A 272 20.27 -26.04 -22.84
C ASP A 272 20.76 -24.83 -23.66
N LYS A 273 19.92 -24.26 -24.52
CA LYS A 273 20.26 -23.08 -25.34
C LYS A 273 20.70 -21.89 -24.48
N ALA A 274 19.97 -21.61 -23.38
CA ALA A 274 20.28 -20.52 -22.45
C ALA A 274 21.45 -20.87 -21.50
N LYS A 275 21.89 -22.13 -21.44
CA LYS A 275 22.89 -22.64 -20.48
C LYS A 275 22.49 -22.34 -19.04
N LEU A 276 21.23 -22.61 -18.73
CA LEU A 276 20.72 -22.51 -17.36
C LEU A 276 21.33 -23.61 -16.49
N ARG A 277 21.68 -23.25 -15.27
CA ARG A 277 22.03 -24.19 -14.21
C ARG A 277 20.78 -24.65 -13.49
N GLU A 278 20.87 -25.79 -12.82
CA GLU A 278 19.78 -26.33 -12.01
C GLU A 278 19.29 -25.33 -10.94
N GLU A 279 20.20 -24.60 -10.28
CA GLU A 279 19.81 -23.59 -9.28
C GLU A 279 18.98 -22.46 -9.88
N GLU A 280 19.29 -22.06 -11.12
CA GLU A 280 18.55 -21.02 -11.83
C GLU A 280 17.17 -21.54 -12.24
N VAL A 281 17.06 -22.80 -12.68
CA VAL A 281 15.78 -23.43 -13.00
C VAL A 281 14.89 -23.56 -11.77
N ILE A 282 15.43 -24.03 -10.64
CA ILE A 282 14.70 -24.11 -9.37
C ILE A 282 14.23 -22.72 -8.93
N ALA A 283 15.10 -21.71 -9.00
CA ALA A 283 14.75 -20.35 -8.61
C ALA A 283 13.63 -19.76 -9.50
N LEU A 284 13.70 -20.00 -10.81
CA LEU A 284 12.66 -19.60 -11.76
C LEU A 284 11.34 -20.34 -11.49
N MET A 285 11.38 -21.64 -11.20
CA MET A 285 10.19 -22.42 -10.84
C MET A 285 9.53 -21.86 -9.58
N LEU A 286 10.32 -21.59 -8.52
CA LEU A 286 9.83 -20.94 -7.29
C LEU A 286 9.22 -19.57 -7.58
N TYR A 287 9.87 -18.75 -8.42
CA TYR A 287 9.36 -17.44 -8.81
C TYR A 287 8.06 -17.53 -9.62
N THR A 288 7.90 -18.54 -10.47
CA THR A 288 6.63 -18.73 -11.18
C THR A 288 5.53 -19.31 -10.30
N GLY A 289 5.89 -19.95 -9.18
CA GLY A 289 4.98 -20.40 -8.12
C GLY A 289 4.68 -19.31 -7.08
N PRO A 290 4.06 -19.68 -5.93
CA PRO A 290 3.72 -18.81 -4.81
C PRO A 290 4.81 -17.85 -4.30
N MET A 291 6.09 -18.25 -4.36
CA MET A 291 7.19 -17.51 -3.72
C MET A 291 7.48 -16.14 -4.33
N PHE A 292 6.97 -15.84 -5.54
CA PHE A 292 7.04 -14.50 -6.15
C PHE A 292 6.59 -13.39 -5.21
N HIS A 293 5.65 -13.69 -4.31
CA HIS A 293 5.10 -12.74 -3.34
C HIS A 293 6.18 -12.25 -2.38
N LYS A 294 6.93 -13.17 -1.74
CA LYS A 294 8.00 -12.83 -0.80
C LYS A 294 9.18 -12.16 -1.51
N TYR A 295 9.62 -12.67 -2.66
CA TYR A 295 10.75 -12.10 -3.40
C TYR A 295 10.49 -10.66 -3.87
N ASN A 296 9.32 -10.42 -4.45
CA ASN A 296 8.98 -9.09 -4.90
C ASN A 296 8.73 -8.14 -3.72
N ALA A 297 8.27 -8.65 -2.57
CA ALA A 297 8.19 -7.85 -1.35
C ALA A 297 9.58 -7.39 -0.91
N VAL A 298 10.56 -8.31 -0.77
CA VAL A 298 11.97 -7.94 -0.47
C VAL A 298 12.47 -6.85 -1.42
N LEU A 299 12.29 -7.07 -2.72
CA LEU A 299 12.78 -6.14 -3.73
C LEU A 299 12.07 -4.79 -3.66
N ARG A 300 10.77 -4.71 -3.34
CA ARG A 300 10.05 -3.44 -3.21
C ARG A 300 10.22 -2.77 -1.84
N GLY A 301 10.48 -3.54 -0.78
CA GLY A 301 10.30 -3.07 0.60
C GLY A 301 8.83 -2.90 0.98
N PHE A 302 7.91 -3.57 0.28
CA PHE A 302 6.46 -3.38 0.43
C PHE A 302 5.67 -4.64 -0.01
N PRO A 303 4.51 -4.97 0.61
CA PRO A 303 3.88 -4.27 1.74
C PRO A 303 4.58 -4.53 3.07
N GLU A 304 4.52 -3.55 3.97
CA GLU A 304 5.19 -3.59 5.29
C GLU A 304 4.86 -4.86 6.08
N SER A 305 3.59 -5.28 6.09
CA SER A 305 3.16 -6.52 6.74
C SER A 305 3.85 -7.77 6.18
N THR A 306 4.12 -7.80 4.86
CA THR A 306 4.89 -8.90 4.27
C THR A 306 6.35 -8.75 4.64
N ILE A 307 6.92 -7.54 4.67
CA ILE A 307 8.32 -7.33 5.08
C ILE A 307 8.56 -7.79 6.52
N GLU A 308 7.67 -7.44 7.43
CA GLU A 308 7.75 -7.85 8.83
C GLU A 308 7.70 -9.37 8.97
N SER A 309 6.84 -10.04 8.21
CA SER A 309 6.71 -11.51 8.23
C SER A 309 7.90 -12.25 7.60
N LEU A 310 8.82 -11.56 6.92
CA LEU A 310 10.07 -12.17 6.45
C LEU A 310 11.09 -12.33 7.57
N HIS A 311 10.91 -11.66 8.72
CA HIS A 311 11.84 -11.71 9.85
C HIS A 311 13.30 -11.42 9.43
N GLY A 312 13.48 -10.48 8.50
CA GLY A 312 14.78 -10.10 7.95
C GLY A 312 15.40 -11.13 6.99
N ASN A 313 14.62 -12.12 6.51
CA ASN A 313 15.04 -12.98 5.41
C ASN A 313 14.95 -12.23 4.08
N MET A 314 16.10 -12.14 3.39
CA MET A 314 16.23 -11.37 2.16
C MET A 314 16.16 -12.22 0.89
N TYR A 315 16.16 -13.55 1.00
CA TYR A 315 16.15 -14.45 -0.16
C TYR A 315 17.20 -14.12 -1.22
N THR A 316 18.36 -13.61 -0.77
CA THR A 316 19.36 -12.96 -1.62
C THR A 316 19.85 -13.91 -2.70
N THR A 317 20.27 -15.11 -2.33
CA THR A 317 20.81 -16.13 -3.23
C THR A 317 19.78 -16.53 -4.28
N THR A 318 18.54 -16.79 -3.85
CA THR A 318 17.45 -17.15 -4.77
C THR A 318 17.14 -16.02 -5.75
N ILE A 319 17.05 -14.77 -5.28
CA ILE A 319 16.79 -13.62 -6.17
C ILE A 319 17.91 -13.46 -7.21
N TYR A 320 19.17 -13.63 -6.82
CA TYR A 320 20.29 -13.62 -7.77
C TYR A 320 20.17 -14.74 -8.83
N CYS A 321 19.77 -15.95 -8.43
CA CYS A 321 19.53 -17.04 -9.37
C CYS A 321 18.37 -16.75 -10.34
N ILE A 322 17.29 -16.11 -9.87
CA ILE A 322 16.17 -15.66 -10.74
C ILE A 322 16.68 -14.64 -11.77
N VAL A 323 17.38 -13.60 -11.31
CA VAL A 323 17.94 -12.54 -12.18
C VAL A 323 18.87 -13.15 -13.24
N SER A 324 19.80 -14.01 -12.81
CA SER A 324 20.73 -14.70 -13.71
C SER A 324 19.99 -15.54 -14.75
N GLY A 325 18.97 -16.30 -14.33
CA GLY A 325 18.14 -17.10 -15.21
C GLY A 325 17.40 -16.27 -16.26
N ILE A 326 16.78 -15.16 -15.86
CA ILE A 326 16.08 -14.24 -16.76
C ILE A 326 17.05 -13.64 -17.79
N ILE A 327 18.22 -13.18 -17.35
CA ILE A 327 19.24 -12.62 -18.26
C ILE A 327 19.68 -13.65 -19.30
N LYS A 328 19.96 -14.89 -18.88
CA LYS A 328 20.34 -15.98 -19.78
C LYS A 328 19.24 -16.32 -20.78
N LEU A 329 17.99 -16.43 -20.32
CA LEU A 329 16.84 -16.65 -21.18
C LEU A 329 16.66 -15.50 -22.19
N SER A 330 16.85 -14.26 -21.78
CA SER A 330 16.72 -13.09 -22.67
C SER A 330 17.69 -13.11 -23.86
N ASN A 331 18.86 -13.72 -23.70
CA ASN A 331 19.85 -13.83 -24.77
C ASN A 331 19.43 -14.79 -25.89
N VAL A 332 18.54 -15.75 -25.59
CA VAL A 332 18.07 -16.77 -26.55
C VAL A 332 16.61 -16.60 -26.96
N MET A 333 15.82 -15.89 -26.15
CA MET A 333 14.42 -15.58 -26.41
C MET A 333 14.25 -14.17 -26.99
N LYS A 334 14.67 -13.99 -28.26
CA LYS A 334 14.47 -12.69 -28.93
C LYS A 334 12.98 -12.38 -29.06
N LEU A 335 12.56 -11.28 -28.44
CA LEU A 335 11.21 -10.76 -28.59
C LEU A 335 11.01 -10.27 -30.04
N PRO A 336 9.87 -10.61 -30.68
CA PRO A 336 9.52 -10.02 -31.97
C PRO A 336 9.45 -8.49 -31.87
N GLU A 337 9.93 -7.76 -32.88
CA GLU A 337 9.97 -6.28 -32.88
C GLU A 337 8.60 -5.62 -32.62
N ASN A 338 7.52 -6.30 -32.99
CA ASN A 338 6.14 -5.81 -32.83
C ASN A 338 5.44 -6.39 -31.59
N ARG A 339 6.16 -6.96 -30.63
CA ARG A 339 5.56 -7.56 -29.44
C ARG A 339 5.29 -6.49 -28.38
N THR A 340 4.02 -6.12 -28.22
CA THR A 340 3.53 -5.38 -27.06
C THR A 340 3.06 -6.35 -25.98
N VAL A 341 3.45 -6.09 -24.73
CA VAL A 341 2.93 -6.77 -23.53
C VAL A 341 2.13 -5.77 -22.68
N TYR A 342 1.15 -6.25 -21.93
CA TYR A 342 0.21 -5.39 -21.21
C TYR A 342 0.15 -5.76 -19.74
N ARG A 343 0.43 -4.81 -18.86
CA ARG A 343 0.33 -5.01 -17.41
C ARG A 343 -0.83 -4.20 -16.83
N GLY A 344 -1.71 -4.88 -16.10
CA GLY A 344 -2.71 -4.22 -15.26
C GLY A 344 -2.09 -3.75 -13.95
N LEU A 345 -2.37 -2.50 -13.56
CA LEU A 345 -2.14 -1.96 -12.23
C LEU A 345 -3.50 -1.61 -11.63
N GLY A 346 -3.78 -2.01 -10.40
CA GLY A 346 -5.05 -1.73 -9.70
C GLY A 346 -4.77 -1.13 -8.33
N GLY A 347 -5.63 -0.20 -7.89
CA GLY A 347 -5.52 0.43 -6.56
C GLY A 347 -4.31 1.35 -6.36
N LEU A 348 -3.63 1.76 -7.44
CA LEU A 348 -2.42 2.58 -7.37
C LEU A 348 -2.52 3.83 -8.24
N GLU A 349 -2.05 4.96 -7.71
CA GLU A 349 -1.76 6.18 -8.48
C GLU A 349 -0.28 6.16 -8.89
N LEU A 350 0.01 6.53 -10.14
CA LEU A 350 1.39 6.63 -10.61
C LEU A 350 2.06 7.88 -10.03
N PRO A 351 3.34 7.81 -9.61
CA PRO A 351 4.09 8.97 -9.16
C PRO A 351 4.16 10.09 -10.19
N GLU A 352 4.38 11.30 -9.70
CA GLU A 352 4.58 12.49 -10.55
C GLU A 352 5.69 12.30 -11.59
N ALA A 353 6.72 11.49 -11.31
CA ALA A 353 7.80 11.15 -12.24
C ALA A 353 7.32 10.47 -13.54
N PHE A 354 6.12 9.89 -13.55
CA PHE A 354 5.50 9.33 -14.77
C PHE A 354 4.73 10.38 -15.58
N VAL A 355 4.52 11.57 -15.03
CA VAL A 355 3.79 12.68 -15.65
C VAL A 355 4.74 13.82 -16.04
N LYS A 356 5.60 14.24 -15.12
CA LYS A 356 6.59 15.31 -15.32
C LYS A 356 7.94 14.74 -15.75
N THR A 357 8.52 15.41 -16.73
CA THR A 357 9.84 15.11 -17.26
C THR A 357 10.93 15.58 -16.30
N ASP A 358 11.96 14.76 -16.09
CA ASP A 358 13.14 15.14 -15.34
C ASP A 358 14.09 16.06 -16.14
N GLU A 359 15.22 16.44 -15.53
CA GLU A 359 16.25 17.29 -16.15
C GLU A 359 16.95 16.65 -17.36
N HIS A 360 16.77 15.34 -17.57
CA HIS A 360 17.33 14.57 -18.67
C HIS A 360 16.32 14.27 -19.78
N GLY A 361 15.09 14.77 -19.68
CA GLY A 361 14.07 14.53 -20.69
C GLY A 361 13.31 13.20 -20.51
N VAL A 362 13.47 12.52 -19.37
CA VAL A 362 12.91 11.19 -19.09
C VAL A 362 11.66 11.30 -18.22
N ARG A 363 10.69 10.40 -18.45
CA ARG A 363 9.52 10.16 -17.60
C ARG A 363 9.45 8.69 -17.26
N GLY A 364 9.19 8.36 -16.01
CA GLY A 364 9.05 6.99 -15.54
C GLY A 364 9.74 6.76 -14.20
N GLY A 365 10.07 5.50 -13.94
CA GLY A 365 10.75 5.08 -12.72
C GLY A 365 11.29 3.67 -12.84
N VAL A 366 12.15 3.30 -11.91
CA VAL A 366 12.77 1.98 -11.83
C VAL A 366 11.86 1.06 -11.03
N GLU A 367 11.34 -0.01 -11.65
CA GLU A 367 10.69 -1.09 -10.91
C GLU A 367 11.78 -1.88 -10.19
N PHE A 368 11.71 -1.93 -8.85
CA PHE A 368 12.69 -2.64 -8.03
C PHE A 368 12.56 -4.16 -8.13
N ALA A 369 11.35 -4.65 -8.39
CA ALA A 369 11.01 -6.06 -8.42
C ALA A 369 10.97 -6.61 -9.85
N MET A 370 10.67 -7.91 -9.96
CA MET A 370 10.49 -8.53 -11.27
C MET A 370 9.14 -8.12 -11.88
N MET A 371 9.18 -7.59 -13.10
CA MET A 371 8.00 -7.08 -13.77
C MET A 371 7.26 -8.18 -14.54
N SER A 372 6.22 -8.75 -13.93
CA SER A 372 5.26 -9.61 -14.65
C SER A 372 4.35 -8.76 -15.55
N THR A 373 4.17 -9.20 -16.79
CA THR A 373 3.36 -8.55 -17.85
C THR A 373 2.43 -9.55 -18.51
#